data_AF-A0A316SBD1-F1
#
_entry.id   AF-A0A316SBD1-F1
#
_cell.length_a   1.000
_cell.length_b   1.000
_cell.length_c   1.000
_cell.angle_alpha   90.00
_cell.angle_beta   90.00
_cell.angle_gamma   90.00
#
_symmetry.space_group_name_H-M   'P 1'
#
loop_
_entity.id
_entity.type
_entity.pdbx_description
1 polymer ?
#
loop_
_entity_poly.entity_id
_entity_poly.type
_entity_poly.pdbx_seq_one_letter_code
_entity_poly.pdbx_strand_id
1 'polypeptide(L)'
;EDATKQKFVNHYCVFDSKGYAKISADKIDEKLKFSGIMVLLSDAITDAKEAYFAYERRNTVESNFQIFKDHLNFDRIYSSSDRAFLGKFLCQLIAASLKMIFNTRIRDYEKSDAASKDGLKFSNKSLSRILEDLDTIMLSVYKGGYYFDEIAGIYKTMYKVIDIPLPEAKHKYEPDQDDRITDEELNAEYEKMDEDLVEIEKQL
;
A
#
# COMPACT_ATOMS: atom_id res chain seq x y z
N GLU A 1 39.48 5.03 -20.64
CA GLU A 1 39.57 3.71 -19.98
C GLU A 1 40.37 3.69 -18.67
N ASP A 2 41.08 4.76 -18.26
CA ASP A 2 42.03 4.69 -17.13
C ASP A 2 41.57 5.19 -15.75
N ALA A 3 40.41 5.85 -15.65
CA ALA A 3 39.98 6.44 -14.37
C ALA A 3 39.75 5.37 -13.27
N THR A 4 39.29 4.18 -13.65
CA THR A 4 39.00 3.07 -12.73
C THR A 4 40.28 2.38 -12.25
N LYS A 5 41.27 2.22 -13.15
CA LYS A 5 42.57 1.61 -12.83
C LYS A 5 43.42 2.52 -11.94
N GLN A 6 43.43 3.82 -12.23
CA GLN A 6 44.16 4.79 -11.40
C GLN A 6 43.57 4.91 -9.99
N LYS A 7 42.23 4.86 -9.86
CA LYS A 7 41.55 4.83 -8.55
C LYS A 7 41.94 3.62 -7.73
N PHE A 8 42.02 2.43 -8.35
CA PHE A 8 42.45 1.20 -7.69
C PHE A 8 43.89 1.32 -7.15
N VAL A 9 44.83 1.79 -7.98
CA VAL A 9 46.23 1.97 -7.57
C VAL A 9 46.35 2.96 -6.41
N ASN A 10 45.62 4.07 -6.45
CA ASN A 10 45.65 5.07 -5.39
C ASN A 10 45.09 4.54 -4.05
N HIS A 11 43.97 3.79 -4.11
CA HIS A 11 43.29 3.27 -2.92
C HIS A 11 43.96 2.04 -2.30
N TYR A 12 44.58 1.16 -3.09
CA TYR A 12 45.00 -0.17 -2.60
C TYR A 12 46.50 -0.44 -2.73
N CYS A 13 47.28 0.40 -3.42
CA CYS A 13 48.70 0.17 -3.65
C CYS A 13 49.61 1.22 -3.00
N VAL A 14 50.84 0.81 -2.71
CA VAL A 14 52.01 1.68 -2.50
C VAL A 14 53.08 1.36 -3.53
N PHE A 15 53.86 2.37 -3.92
CA PHE A 15 54.94 2.18 -4.88
C PHE A 15 56.21 1.73 -4.18
N ASP A 16 56.85 0.69 -4.71
CA ASP A 16 58.19 0.28 -4.30
C ASP A 16 59.25 1.28 -4.80
N SER A 17 60.44 1.22 -4.25
CA SER A 17 61.68 1.92 -4.67
C SER A 17 61.96 1.88 -6.17
N LYS A 18 61.44 0.88 -6.88
CA LYS A 18 61.57 0.70 -8.35
C LYS A 18 60.38 1.23 -9.16
N GLY A 19 59.41 1.88 -8.52
CA GLY A 19 58.24 2.49 -9.18
C GLY A 19 57.10 1.52 -9.51
N TYR A 20 57.16 0.25 -9.09
CA TYR A 20 56.07 -0.71 -9.26
C TYR A 20 55.02 -0.58 -8.16
N ALA A 21 53.75 -0.60 -8.53
CA ALA A 21 52.63 -0.59 -7.59
C ALA A 21 52.50 -1.96 -6.90
N LYS A 22 52.75 -2.00 -5.59
CA LYS A 22 52.55 -3.18 -4.73
C LYS A 22 51.26 -3.00 -3.94
N ILE A 23 50.43 -4.04 -3.91
CA ILE A 23 49.22 -4.05 -3.09
C ILE A 23 49.61 -3.95 -1.61
N SER A 24 48.98 -3.03 -0.90
CA SER A 24 49.19 -2.78 0.52
C SER A 24 48.12 -3.50 1.33
N ALA A 25 48.54 -4.41 2.20
CA ALA A 25 47.63 -5.04 3.15
C ALA A 25 46.95 -4.00 4.05
N ASP A 26 47.73 -3.04 4.56
CA ASP A 26 47.22 -1.99 5.46
C ASP A 26 46.11 -1.13 4.83
N LYS A 27 46.26 -0.74 3.54
CA LYS A 27 45.23 0.03 2.82
C LYS A 27 43.97 -0.80 2.53
N ILE A 28 44.16 -2.09 2.26
CA ILE A 28 43.03 -3.01 2.10
C ILE A 28 42.29 -3.16 3.44
N ASP A 29 43.03 -3.35 4.53
CA ASP A 29 42.47 -3.50 5.87
C ASP A 29 41.75 -2.22 6.32
N GLU A 30 42.30 -1.05 6.04
CA GLU A 30 41.65 0.24 6.31
C GLU A 30 40.31 0.38 5.57
N LYS A 31 40.25 -0.07 4.30
CA LYS A 31 39.02 -0.05 3.51
C LYS A 31 38.02 -1.10 4.00
N LEU A 32 38.48 -2.28 4.37
CA LEU A 32 37.66 -3.38 4.87
C LEU A 32 37.15 -3.13 6.29
N LYS A 33 37.85 -2.33 7.10
CA LYS A 33 37.56 -2.07 8.51
C LYS A 33 36.10 -1.71 8.80
N PHE A 34 35.47 -0.97 7.89
CA PHE A 34 34.07 -0.54 8.01
C PHE A 34 33.17 -1.13 6.92
N SER A 35 33.70 -2.03 6.09
CA SER A 35 32.92 -2.68 5.03
C SER A 35 31.88 -3.59 5.66
N GLY A 36 30.62 -3.46 5.23
CA GLY A 36 29.49 -4.19 5.80
C GLY A 36 28.92 -3.60 7.09
N ILE A 37 29.49 -2.51 7.63
CA ILE A 37 28.91 -1.79 8.76
C ILE A 37 27.90 -0.76 8.21
N MET A 38 26.66 -0.88 8.64
CA MET A 38 25.60 0.10 8.35
C MET A 38 25.62 1.19 9.43
N VAL A 39 25.65 2.45 9.00
CA VAL A 39 25.52 3.62 9.90
C VAL A 39 24.19 4.30 9.61
N LEU A 40 23.39 4.47 10.66
CA LEU A 40 22.15 5.23 10.61
C LEU A 40 22.39 6.62 11.18
N LEU A 41 22.06 7.65 10.41
CA LEU A 41 22.11 9.04 10.85
C LEU A 41 20.66 9.50 11.10
N SER A 42 20.41 10.07 12.26
CA SER A 42 19.12 10.70 12.57
C SER A 42 19.36 12.10 13.11
N ASP A 43 18.61 13.06 12.59
CA ASP A 43 18.52 14.44 13.04
C ASP A 43 17.32 14.65 14.00
N ALA A 44 16.31 13.78 13.92
CA ALA A 44 15.08 13.87 14.70
C ALA A 44 15.05 12.95 15.94
N ILE A 45 15.71 11.79 15.91
CA ILE A 45 15.65 10.79 16.98
C ILE A 45 17.03 10.66 17.64
N THR A 46 17.10 10.99 18.93
CA THR A 46 18.35 10.92 19.70
C THR A 46 18.66 9.52 20.22
N ASP A 47 17.62 8.72 20.53
CA ASP A 47 17.81 7.35 21.01
C ASP A 47 18.18 6.39 19.87
N ALA A 48 19.28 5.66 20.04
CA ALA A 48 19.81 4.78 19.00
C ALA A 48 18.88 3.60 18.69
N LYS A 49 18.17 3.05 19.70
CA LYS A 49 17.26 1.91 19.49
C LYS A 49 16.01 2.37 18.76
N GLU A 50 15.45 3.49 19.16
CA GLU A 50 14.29 4.09 18.50
C GLU A 50 14.61 4.47 17.05
N ALA A 51 15.79 5.06 16.78
CA ALA A 51 16.23 5.36 15.43
C ALA A 51 16.35 4.09 14.57
N TYR A 52 16.90 3.01 15.13
CA TYR A 52 16.96 1.72 14.45
C TYR A 52 15.55 1.16 14.15
N PHE A 53 14.63 1.16 15.12
CA PHE A 53 13.27 0.68 14.90
C PHE A 53 12.48 1.54 13.91
N ALA A 54 12.69 2.86 13.91
CA ALA A 54 12.10 3.75 12.92
C ALA A 54 12.62 3.44 11.51
N TYR A 55 13.92 3.18 11.37
CA TYR A 55 14.52 2.76 10.11
C TYR A 55 13.97 1.40 9.63
N GLU A 56 13.88 0.40 10.52
CA GLU A 56 13.26 -0.90 10.20
C GLU A 56 11.80 -0.76 9.73
N ARG A 57 11.02 0.09 10.39
CA ARG A 57 9.62 0.35 10.02
C ARG A 57 9.46 0.92 8.61
N ARG A 58 10.51 1.53 8.02
CA ARG A 58 10.51 1.97 6.62
C ARG A 58 10.18 0.84 5.66
N ASN A 59 10.58 -0.40 5.96
CA ASN A 59 10.27 -1.57 5.12
C ASN A 59 8.75 -1.80 4.99
N THR A 60 7.95 -1.32 5.94
CA THR A 60 6.49 -1.33 5.85
C THR A 60 6.01 -0.54 4.62
N VAL A 61 6.66 0.59 4.29
CA VAL A 61 6.30 1.39 3.11
C VAL A 61 6.51 0.59 1.83
N GLU A 62 7.64 -0.12 1.72
CA GLU A 62 7.93 -0.96 0.56
C GLU A 62 6.95 -2.14 0.45
N SER A 63 6.65 -2.78 1.58
CA SER A 63 5.61 -3.81 1.66
C SER A 63 4.23 -3.28 1.25
N ASN A 64 3.92 -2.04 1.59
CA ASN A 64 2.66 -1.39 1.19
C ASN A 64 2.65 -1.03 -0.30
N PHE A 65 3.78 -0.59 -0.87
CA PHE A 65 3.87 -0.37 -2.32
C PHE A 65 3.77 -1.66 -3.11
N GLN A 66 4.18 -2.79 -2.53
CA GLN A 66 4.00 -4.10 -3.16
C GLN A 66 2.50 -4.46 -3.33
N ILE A 67 1.60 -3.91 -2.50
CA ILE A 67 0.14 -4.07 -2.67
C ILE A 67 -0.34 -3.57 -4.03
N PHE A 68 0.23 -2.48 -4.54
CA PHE A 68 -0.13 -1.94 -5.86
C PHE A 68 0.09 -2.98 -6.96
N LYS A 69 1.18 -3.73 -6.87
CA LYS A 69 1.55 -4.73 -7.86
C LYS A 69 0.72 -6.00 -7.68
N ASP A 70 0.84 -6.62 -6.50
CA ASP A 70 0.36 -7.99 -6.26
C ASP A 70 -1.15 -8.09 -6.17
N HIS A 71 -1.83 -7.02 -5.73
CA HIS A 71 -3.25 -7.08 -5.39
C HIS A 71 -4.11 -6.15 -6.22
N LEU A 72 -3.53 -5.05 -6.71
CA LEU A 72 -4.23 -4.07 -7.52
C LEU A 72 -3.88 -4.17 -9.00
N ASN A 73 -2.98 -5.10 -9.36
CA ASN A 73 -2.50 -5.34 -10.73
C ASN A 73 -2.03 -4.05 -11.42
N PHE A 74 -1.46 -3.13 -10.63
CA PHE A 74 -1.00 -1.83 -11.09
C PHE A 74 0.44 -1.85 -11.61
N ASP A 75 0.90 -3.02 -12.09
CA ASP A 75 2.19 -3.17 -12.78
C ASP A 75 2.18 -2.50 -14.16
N ARG A 76 1.01 -2.39 -14.78
CA ARG A 76 0.81 -1.72 -16.06
C ARG A 76 -0.47 -0.89 -16.02
N ILE A 77 -0.32 0.41 -16.24
CA ILE A 77 -1.38 1.42 -16.07
C ILE A 77 -2.44 1.37 -17.19
N TYR A 78 -2.05 0.97 -18.41
CA TYR A 78 -2.91 0.97 -19.60
C TYR A 78 -3.78 2.23 -19.70
N SER A 79 -3.17 3.40 -19.70
CA SER A 79 -3.85 4.70 -19.84
C SER A 79 -3.42 5.37 -21.14
N SER A 80 -4.38 5.95 -21.85
CA SER A 80 -4.18 6.69 -23.10
C SER A 80 -3.96 8.20 -22.87
N SER A 81 -4.19 8.71 -21.66
CA SER A 81 -3.97 10.11 -21.29
C SER A 81 -3.48 10.26 -19.85
N ASP A 82 -2.85 11.41 -19.57
CA ASP A 82 -2.37 11.75 -18.22
C ASP A 82 -3.52 11.90 -17.22
N ARG A 83 -4.67 12.45 -17.65
CA ARG A 83 -5.87 12.57 -16.80
C ARG A 83 -6.40 11.20 -16.37
N ALA A 84 -6.53 10.28 -17.32
CA ALA A 84 -6.98 8.92 -17.02
C ALA A 84 -5.96 8.17 -16.14
N PHE A 85 -4.66 8.48 -16.29
CA PHE A 85 -3.63 7.93 -15.40
C PHE A 85 -3.78 8.45 -13.97
N LEU A 86 -3.93 9.77 -13.79
CA LEU A 86 -4.11 10.38 -12.47
C LEU A 86 -5.34 9.84 -11.75
N GLY A 87 -6.47 9.72 -12.45
CA GLY A 87 -7.70 9.13 -11.90
C GLY A 87 -7.50 7.67 -11.48
N LYS A 88 -6.91 6.85 -12.34
CA LYS A 88 -6.59 5.45 -12.00
C LYS A 88 -5.66 5.37 -10.80
N PHE A 89 -4.61 6.18 -10.75
CA PHE A 89 -3.65 6.20 -9.65
C PHE A 89 -4.31 6.57 -8.32
N LEU A 90 -5.21 7.56 -8.33
CA LEU A 90 -5.99 7.94 -7.15
C LEU A 90 -6.83 6.78 -6.62
N CYS A 91 -7.57 6.09 -7.50
CA CYS A 91 -8.36 4.92 -7.11
C CYS A 91 -7.47 3.82 -6.50
N GLN A 92 -6.29 3.57 -7.06
CA GLN A 92 -5.37 2.58 -6.50
C GLN A 92 -4.80 3.00 -5.15
N LEU A 93 -4.49 4.28 -4.95
CA LEU A 93 -4.03 4.79 -3.67
C LEU A 93 -5.08 4.60 -2.58
N ILE A 94 -6.35 4.88 -2.89
CA ILE A 94 -7.48 4.65 -1.98
C ILE A 94 -7.62 3.16 -1.67
N ALA A 95 -7.61 2.29 -2.68
CA ALA A 95 -7.74 0.85 -2.51
C ALA A 95 -6.59 0.26 -1.66
N ALA A 96 -5.35 0.67 -1.90
CA ALA A 96 -4.19 0.26 -1.11
C ALA A 96 -4.30 0.72 0.34
N SER A 97 -4.75 1.96 0.57
CA SER A 97 -4.96 2.52 1.91
C SER A 97 -6.03 1.75 2.70
N LEU A 98 -7.18 1.46 2.07
CA LEU A 98 -8.23 0.64 2.68
C LEU A 98 -7.73 -0.76 3.04
N LYS A 99 -6.97 -1.38 2.14
CA LYS A 99 -6.35 -2.69 2.39
C LYS A 99 -5.39 -2.66 3.58
N MET A 100 -4.56 -1.61 3.70
CA MET A 100 -3.69 -1.43 4.86
C MET A 100 -4.48 -1.26 6.17
N ILE A 101 -5.58 -0.48 6.13
CA ILE A 101 -6.46 -0.29 7.28
C ILE A 101 -7.05 -1.64 7.72
N PHE A 102 -7.63 -2.42 6.80
CA PHE A 102 -8.21 -3.73 7.13
C PHE A 102 -7.17 -4.72 7.67
N ASN A 103 -5.99 -4.80 7.05
CA ASN A 103 -4.91 -5.65 7.56
C ASN A 103 -4.47 -5.26 8.98
N THR A 104 -4.41 -3.95 9.26
CA THR A 104 -4.06 -3.43 10.59
C THR A 104 -5.14 -3.78 11.60
N ARG A 105 -6.42 -3.56 11.26
CA ARG A 105 -7.58 -3.90 12.10
C ARG A 105 -7.64 -5.40 12.42
N ILE A 106 -7.45 -6.26 11.43
CA ILE A 106 -7.37 -7.72 11.63
C ILE A 106 -6.26 -8.07 12.62
N ARG A 107 -5.04 -7.54 12.40
CA ARG A 107 -3.89 -7.80 13.26
C ARG A 107 -4.12 -7.33 14.70
N ASP A 108 -4.74 -6.18 14.87
CA ASP A 108 -4.98 -5.59 16.19
C ASP A 108 -6.13 -6.30 16.92
N TYR A 109 -7.18 -6.70 16.19
CA TYR A 109 -8.23 -7.56 16.73
C TYR A 109 -7.67 -8.90 17.22
N GLU A 110 -6.78 -9.56 16.49
CA GLU A 110 -6.19 -10.84 16.89
C GLU A 110 -5.31 -10.77 18.14
N LYS A 111 -4.77 -9.60 18.46
CA LYS A 111 -4.03 -9.34 19.70
C LYS A 111 -4.94 -9.05 20.89
N SER A 112 -6.24 -8.83 20.65
CA SER A 112 -7.20 -8.46 21.69
C SER A 112 -7.76 -9.68 22.43
N ASP A 113 -8.23 -9.45 23.66
CA ASP A 113 -8.92 -10.47 24.46
C ASP A 113 -10.23 -10.96 23.79
N ALA A 114 -10.82 -10.15 22.90
CA ALA A 114 -12.03 -10.52 22.17
C ALA A 114 -11.78 -11.69 21.20
N ALA A 115 -10.64 -11.69 20.50
CA ALA A 115 -10.28 -12.79 19.60
C ALA A 115 -10.11 -14.11 20.35
N SER A 116 -9.59 -14.07 21.58
CA SER A 116 -9.47 -15.25 22.45
C SER A 116 -10.83 -15.86 22.82
N LYS A 117 -11.87 -15.02 22.96
CA LYS A 117 -13.25 -15.46 23.25
C LYS A 117 -13.97 -15.97 22.01
N ASP A 118 -13.77 -15.28 20.88
CA ASP A 118 -14.43 -15.59 19.61
C ASP A 118 -13.80 -16.85 18.95
N GLY A 119 -12.57 -17.23 19.32
CA GLY A 119 -11.91 -18.48 18.91
C GLY A 119 -11.53 -18.53 17.43
N LEU A 120 -11.58 -17.41 16.73
CA LEU A 120 -11.36 -17.29 15.29
C LEU A 120 -10.05 -16.56 15.00
N LYS A 121 -9.28 -17.11 14.05
CA LYS A 121 -8.02 -16.53 13.59
C LYS A 121 -8.11 -16.18 12.10
N PHE A 122 -8.12 -14.90 11.80
CA PHE A 122 -8.30 -14.37 10.45
C PHE A 122 -6.96 -14.22 9.70
N SER A 123 -5.82 -14.27 10.39
CA SER A 123 -4.47 -14.24 9.80
C SER A 123 -4.21 -15.36 8.80
N ASN A 124 -4.95 -16.46 8.93
CA ASN A 124 -4.81 -17.62 8.05
C ASN A 124 -5.60 -17.44 6.75
N LYS A 125 -6.46 -16.42 6.66
CA LYS A 125 -7.19 -16.05 5.45
C LYS A 125 -6.55 -14.82 4.84
N SER A 126 -6.44 -14.80 3.51
CA SER A 126 -6.09 -13.56 2.81
C SER A 126 -7.24 -12.55 2.93
N LEU A 127 -6.93 -11.25 2.90
CA LEU A 127 -7.97 -10.22 2.91
C LEU A 127 -8.96 -10.40 1.75
N SER A 128 -8.47 -10.77 0.55
CA SER A 128 -9.33 -11.07 -0.59
C SER A 128 -10.34 -12.17 -0.26
N ARG A 129 -9.91 -13.22 0.45
CA ARG A 129 -10.83 -14.30 0.86
C ARG A 129 -11.85 -13.85 1.89
N ILE A 130 -11.48 -12.95 2.81
CA ILE A 130 -12.42 -12.36 3.77
C ILE A 130 -13.47 -11.52 3.04
N LEU A 131 -13.06 -10.72 2.05
CA LEU A 131 -13.98 -9.93 1.24
C LEU A 131 -14.90 -10.81 0.38
N GLU A 132 -14.37 -11.86 -0.25
CA GLU A 132 -15.18 -12.85 -0.98
C GLU A 132 -16.20 -13.55 -0.07
N ASP A 133 -15.82 -13.89 1.16
CA ASP A 133 -16.76 -14.48 2.12
C ASP A 133 -17.88 -13.47 2.43
N LEU A 134 -17.57 -12.17 2.61
CA LEU A 134 -18.57 -11.12 2.87
C LEU A 134 -19.47 -10.80 1.66
N ASP A 135 -18.96 -10.98 0.43
CA ASP A 135 -19.71 -10.78 -0.82
C ASP A 135 -20.86 -11.78 -0.99
N THR A 136 -20.88 -12.86 -0.20
CA THR A 136 -21.99 -13.84 -0.21
C THR A 136 -23.28 -13.34 0.43
N ILE A 137 -23.25 -12.19 1.11
CA ILE A 137 -24.41 -11.63 1.82
C ILE A 137 -25.27 -10.87 0.81
N MET A 138 -26.44 -11.41 0.48
CA MET A 138 -27.33 -10.80 -0.53
C MET A 138 -28.12 -9.63 0.05
N LEU A 139 -28.32 -8.61 -0.79
CA LEU A 139 -29.22 -7.48 -0.56
C LEU A 139 -30.50 -7.66 -1.39
N SER A 140 -31.64 -7.74 -0.72
CA SER A 140 -32.96 -7.77 -1.35
C SER A 140 -33.62 -6.40 -1.28
N VAL A 141 -33.79 -5.75 -2.43
CA VAL A 141 -34.43 -4.43 -2.56
C VAL A 141 -35.88 -4.60 -3.02
N TYR A 142 -36.80 -3.87 -2.41
CA TYR A 142 -38.22 -3.84 -2.77
C TYR A 142 -38.77 -2.41 -2.72
N LYS A 143 -39.99 -2.23 -3.23
CA LYS A 143 -40.64 -0.90 -3.27
C LYS A 143 -40.82 -0.38 -1.84
N GLY A 144 -39.98 0.57 -1.43
CA GLY A 144 -40.01 1.24 -0.13
C GLY A 144 -38.99 0.73 0.89
N GLY A 145 -38.10 -0.19 0.54
CA GLY A 145 -37.10 -0.67 1.50
C GLY A 145 -36.14 -1.71 0.95
N TYR A 146 -35.25 -2.16 1.83
CA TYR A 146 -34.32 -3.25 1.55
C TYR A 146 -33.99 -4.03 2.83
N TYR A 147 -33.57 -5.28 2.66
CA TYR A 147 -33.04 -6.10 3.75
C TYR A 147 -31.87 -6.96 3.26
N PHE A 148 -30.98 -7.30 4.19
CA PHE A 148 -29.88 -8.24 3.95
C PHE A 148 -30.27 -9.64 4.42
N ASP A 149 -29.67 -10.66 3.83
CA ASP A 149 -29.70 -12.03 4.37
C ASP A 149 -29.21 -12.07 5.83
N GLU A 150 -29.56 -13.13 6.56
CA GLU A 150 -29.16 -13.26 7.97
C GLU A 150 -27.63 -13.30 8.14
N ILE A 151 -27.09 -12.32 8.87
CA ILE A 151 -25.66 -12.21 9.15
C ILE A 151 -25.35 -12.85 10.51
N ALA A 152 -25.02 -14.15 10.48
CA ALA A 152 -24.76 -14.94 11.67
C ALA A 152 -23.30 -15.41 11.80
N GLY A 153 -22.92 -15.82 13.01
CA GLY A 153 -21.68 -16.54 13.30
C GLY A 153 -20.41 -15.84 12.83
N ILE A 154 -19.67 -16.50 11.92
CA ILE A 154 -18.36 -16.03 11.44
C ILE A 154 -18.46 -14.69 10.71
N TYR A 155 -19.54 -14.45 9.96
CA TYR A 155 -19.74 -13.21 9.20
C TYR A 155 -19.90 -11.99 10.12
N LYS A 156 -20.68 -12.15 11.20
CA LYS A 156 -20.83 -11.10 12.23
C LYS A 156 -19.47 -10.74 12.86
N THR A 157 -18.63 -11.76 13.06
CA THR A 157 -17.27 -11.57 13.58
C THR A 157 -16.39 -10.89 12.54
N MET A 158 -16.47 -11.25 11.26
CA MET A 158 -15.73 -10.59 10.17
C MET A 158 -16.02 -9.09 10.11
N TYR A 159 -17.30 -8.67 10.14
CA TYR A 159 -17.68 -7.25 10.19
C TYR A 159 -17.08 -6.51 11.38
N LYS A 160 -17.14 -7.13 12.56
CA LYS A 160 -16.52 -6.60 13.79
C LYS A 160 -15.00 -6.46 13.65
N VAL A 161 -14.33 -7.44 13.07
CA VAL A 161 -12.86 -7.44 12.89
C VAL A 161 -12.41 -6.34 11.94
N ILE A 162 -13.12 -6.16 10.83
CA ILE A 162 -12.82 -5.08 9.87
C ILE A 162 -13.39 -3.73 10.31
N ASP A 163 -14.04 -3.66 11.47
CA ASP A 163 -14.65 -2.47 12.06
C ASP A 163 -15.58 -1.76 11.07
N ILE A 164 -16.54 -2.54 10.56
CA ILE A 164 -17.66 -2.09 9.74
C ILE A 164 -18.94 -2.44 10.51
N PRO A 165 -19.88 -1.49 10.67
CA PRO A 165 -21.14 -1.77 11.35
C PRO A 165 -21.94 -2.85 10.61
N LEU A 166 -22.70 -3.63 11.38
CA LEU A 166 -23.56 -4.64 10.77
C LEU A 166 -24.61 -3.95 9.90
N PRO A 167 -24.84 -4.43 8.67
CA PRO A 167 -25.90 -3.94 7.82
C PRO A 167 -27.27 -4.08 8.51
N GLU A 168 -28.06 -3.02 8.48
CA GLU A 168 -29.43 -3.01 9.01
C GLU A 168 -30.44 -2.94 7.87
N ALA A 169 -31.57 -3.63 8.02
CA ALA A 169 -32.69 -3.54 7.10
C ALA A 169 -33.40 -2.19 7.25
N LYS A 170 -33.78 -1.57 6.14
CA LYS A 170 -34.57 -0.33 6.13
C LYS A 170 -35.90 -0.58 5.44
N HIS A 171 -36.99 -0.46 6.21
CA HIS A 171 -38.36 -0.69 5.70
C HIS A 171 -39.06 0.58 5.17
N LYS A 172 -38.38 1.73 5.24
CA LYS A 172 -38.81 3.02 4.69
C LYS A 172 -37.58 3.70 4.10
N TYR A 173 -37.11 3.15 2.99
CA TYR A 173 -36.01 3.72 2.24
C TYR A 173 -36.58 4.57 1.10
N GLU A 174 -36.34 5.88 1.17
CA GLU A 174 -36.48 6.75 0.01
C GLU A 174 -35.10 6.80 -0.66
N PRO A 175 -34.93 6.18 -1.84
CA PRO A 175 -33.65 6.22 -2.54
C PRO A 175 -33.29 7.67 -2.86
N ASP A 176 -32.10 8.07 -2.45
CA ASP A 176 -31.55 9.40 -2.70
C ASP A 176 -31.23 9.57 -4.21
N GLN A 177 -30.89 10.78 -4.66
CA GLN A 177 -30.54 10.99 -6.08
C GLN A 177 -29.36 10.11 -6.49
N ASP A 178 -28.34 9.97 -5.65
CA ASP A 178 -27.15 9.15 -5.91
C ASP A 178 -27.47 7.65 -6.05
N ASP A 179 -28.50 7.15 -5.36
CA ASP A 179 -28.92 5.74 -5.47
C ASP A 179 -29.65 5.42 -6.79
N ARG A 180 -30.02 6.47 -7.55
CA ARG A 180 -30.76 6.35 -8.81
C ARG A 180 -29.87 6.55 -10.02
N ILE A 181 -28.65 7.04 -9.84
CA ILE A 181 -27.70 7.24 -10.92
C ILE A 181 -27.26 5.86 -11.41
N THR A 182 -27.53 5.60 -12.68
CA THR A 182 -27.05 4.40 -13.36
C THR A 182 -25.58 4.55 -13.75
N ASP A 183 -24.87 3.42 -13.90
CA ASP A 183 -23.49 3.43 -14.42
C ASP A 183 -23.37 4.19 -15.75
N GLU A 184 -24.42 4.16 -16.58
CA GLU A 184 -24.52 4.89 -17.85
C GLU A 184 -24.60 6.42 -17.65
N GLU A 185 -25.40 6.88 -16.69
CA GLU A 185 -25.52 8.31 -16.35
C GLU A 185 -24.25 8.85 -15.70
N LEU A 186 -23.61 8.07 -14.81
CA LEU A 186 -22.33 8.39 -14.19
C LEU A 186 -21.22 8.53 -15.25
N ASN A 187 -21.13 7.59 -16.19
CA ASN A 187 -20.15 7.64 -17.27
C ASN A 187 -20.39 8.83 -18.21
N ALA A 188 -21.65 9.15 -18.52
CA ALA A 188 -22.00 10.30 -19.37
C ALA A 188 -21.65 11.65 -18.71
N GLU A 189 -21.68 11.75 -17.38
CA GLU A 189 -21.21 12.92 -16.63
C GLU A 189 -19.68 13.07 -16.73
N TYR A 190 -18.93 11.98 -16.58
CA TYR A 190 -17.46 12.00 -16.71
C TYR A 190 -16.95 12.27 -18.13
N GLU A 191 -17.72 11.90 -19.16
CA GLU A 191 -17.38 12.15 -20.57
C GLU A 191 -17.62 13.60 -21.01
N LYS A 192 -18.36 14.40 -20.23
CA LYS A 192 -18.43 15.85 -20.48
C LYS A 192 -17.08 16.47 -20.11
N MET A 193 -16.35 16.94 -21.13
CA MET A 193 -15.16 17.77 -20.92
C MET A 193 -15.56 19.01 -20.09
N ASP A 194 -14.94 19.19 -18.92
CA ASP A 194 -15.06 20.44 -18.16
C ASP A 194 -14.72 21.62 -19.06
N GLU A 195 -15.57 22.67 -19.06
CA GLU A 195 -15.38 23.88 -19.85
C GLU A 195 -14.02 24.54 -19.55
N ASP A 196 -13.53 24.42 -18.31
CA ASP A 196 -12.22 24.89 -17.86
C ASP A 196 -11.04 24.21 -18.59
N LEU A 197 -11.19 22.96 -19.04
CA LEU A 197 -10.17 22.23 -19.80
C LEU A 197 -10.18 22.61 -21.28
N VAL A 198 -11.34 22.97 -21.81
CA VAL A 198 -11.48 23.48 -23.19
C VAL A 198 -10.73 24.81 -23.34
N GLU A 199 -10.69 25.63 -22.28
CA GLU A 199 -9.89 26.86 -22.28
C GLU A 199 -8.38 26.62 -22.19
N ILE A 200 -7.93 25.62 -21.42
CA ILE A 200 -6.50 25.27 -21.30
C ILE A 200 -5.97 24.69 -22.62
N GLU A 201 -6.72 23.82 -23.29
CA GLU A 201 -6.35 23.28 -24.61
C GLU A 201 -6.32 24.35 -25.71
N LYS A 202 -7.09 25.43 -25.59
CA LYS A 202 -7.06 26.56 -26.52
C LYS A 202 -5.88 27.52 -26.28
N GLN A 203 -5.20 27.42 -25.13
CA GLN A 203 -4.07 28.27 -24.76
C GLN A 203 -2.70 27.60 -24.95
N LEU A 204 -2.67 26.32 -25.33
CA LEU A 204 -1.48 25.57 -25.75
C LEU A 204 -1.38 25.52 -27.28
#